data_AF-A0A4R5CCU8-F1
#
_entry.id   AF-A0A4R5CCU8-F1
#
_cell.length_a   1.000
_cell.length_b   1.000
_cell.length_c   1.000
_cell.angle_alpha   90.00
_cell.angle_beta   90.00
_cell.angle_gamma   90.00
#
_symmetry.space_group_name_H-M   'P 1'
#
loop_
_entity.id
_entity.type
_entity.pdbx_description
1 polymer ?
#
loop_
_entity_poly.entity_id
_entity_poly.type
_entity_poly.pdbx_seq_one_letter_code
_entity_poly.pdbx_strand_id
1 'polypeptide(L)'
;MEKVFRPSPKSFKNTFCIFNEVFLDKIEGLQIQYDSKSGSKYYYTKEGMFRLSNHWGRLANSKWRLEPMEQDSFETGNESKFKLGFASWNEFYPDNAEEELYYLEANYSTNTVNYQHKNNPKYDKKAILRTSFETTKKIKQIRNLFNLTSWAKYFEYDDLDELRREIINQLIYTNKTLEEIKREL
;
A
#
# COMPACT_ATOMS: atom_id res chain seq x y z
N MET A 1 27.24 -6.95 -26.66
CA MET A 1 26.77 -6.93 -25.25
C MET A 1 25.55 -6.05 -25.19
N GLU A 2 24.37 -6.61 -24.95
CA GLU A 2 23.20 -5.77 -24.68
C GLU A 2 23.49 -4.91 -23.45
N LYS A 3 23.27 -3.60 -23.56
CA LYS A 3 23.41 -2.70 -22.41
C LYS A 3 22.38 -3.12 -21.38
N VAL A 4 22.85 -3.70 -20.27
CA VAL A 4 22.01 -4.01 -19.11
C VAL A 4 21.35 -2.71 -18.68
N PHE A 5 20.01 -2.67 -18.75
CA PHE A 5 19.26 -1.49 -18.31
C PHE A 5 19.51 -1.29 -16.82
N ARG A 6 19.99 -0.10 -16.45
CA ARG A 6 20.22 0.25 -15.05
C ARG A 6 19.77 1.68 -14.80
N PRO A 7 18.70 1.89 -14.02
CA PRO A 7 18.27 3.23 -13.64
C PRO A 7 19.32 3.91 -12.75
N SER A 8 19.29 5.24 -12.74
CA SER A 8 20.16 6.02 -11.85
C SER A 8 19.84 5.69 -10.39
N PRO A 9 20.83 5.53 -9.50
CA PRO A 9 20.58 5.27 -8.08
C PRO A 9 19.71 6.32 -7.38
N LYS A 10 19.64 7.55 -7.94
CA LYS A 10 18.79 8.63 -7.41
C LYS A 10 17.33 8.50 -7.82
N SER A 11 17.00 7.74 -8.88
CA SER A 11 15.64 7.60 -9.42
C SER A 11 14.64 6.98 -8.44
N PHE A 12 15.13 6.38 -7.35
CA PHE A 12 14.31 5.66 -6.38
C PHE A 12 14.13 6.38 -5.05
N LYS A 13 14.80 7.52 -4.85
CA LYS A 13 14.66 8.29 -3.62
C LYS A 13 13.34 9.05 -3.64
N ASN A 14 12.67 9.09 -2.49
CA ASN A 14 11.43 9.83 -2.31
C ASN A 14 10.39 9.40 -3.36
N THR A 15 10.15 8.09 -3.44
CA THR A 15 9.12 7.54 -4.32
C THR A 15 8.13 6.68 -3.54
N PHE A 16 6.87 6.71 -3.97
CA PHE A 16 5.87 5.72 -3.62
C PHE A 16 5.71 4.74 -4.77
N CYS A 17 5.59 3.46 -4.44
CA CYS A 17 5.36 2.40 -5.42
C CYS A 17 4.65 1.21 -4.77
N ILE A 18 3.85 0.49 -5.56
CA ILE A 18 3.19 -0.74 -5.17
C ILE A 18 3.74 -1.82 -6.07
N PHE A 19 4.35 -2.84 -5.47
CA PHE A 19 4.76 -4.02 -6.19
C PHE A 19 3.64 -5.03 -6.12
N ASN A 20 3.36 -5.70 -7.23
CA ASN A 20 2.48 -6.85 -7.25
C ASN A 20 3.34 -8.09 -7.03
N GLU A 21 2.96 -8.94 -6.07
CA GLU A 21 3.64 -10.20 -5.84
C GLU A 21 3.53 -11.11 -7.08
N VAL A 22 4.63 -11.77 -7.42
CA VAL A 22 4.76 -12.66 -8.58
C VAL A 22 5.60 -13.88 -8.22
N PHE A 23 5.45 -14.97 -8.97
CA PHE A 23 6.22 -16.19 -8.79
C PHE A 23 7.73 -15.98 -9.02
N LEU A 24 8.55 -16.76 -8.29
CA LEU A 24 10.01 -16.69 -8.36
C LEU A 24 10.60 -17.08 -9.73
N ASP A 25 9.86 -17.86 -10.52
CA ASP A 25 10.25 -18.23 -11.88
C ASP A 25 10.43 -17.00 -12.80
N LYS A 26 9.79 -15.86 -12.49
CA LYS A 26 9.89 -14.61 -13.27
C LYS A 26 11.28 -13.99 -13.31
N ILE A 27 12.18 -14.40 -12.41
CA ILE A 27 13.57 -13.94 -12.41
C ILE A 27 14.56 -15.02 -12.89
N GLU A 28 14.08 -16.17 -13.37
CA GLU A 28 14.95 -17.19 -13.95
C GLU A 28 15.70 -16.62 -15.16
N GLY A 29 17.03 -16.80 -15.18
CA GLY A 29 17.90 -16.25 -16.21
C GLY A 29 18.18 -14.75 -16.10
N LEU A 30 17.55 -14.02 -15.17
CA LEU A 30 17.87 -12.62 -14.92
C LEU A 30 19.11 -12.48 -14.02
N GLN A 31 19.98 -11.54 -14.37
CA GLN A 31 21.14 -11.20 -13.54
C GLN A 31 20.75 -10.22 -12.44
N ILE A 32 21.24 -10.45 -11.23
CA ILE A 32 21.11 -9.50 -10.12
C ILE A 32 21.89 -8.24 -10.49
N GLN A 33 21.20 -7.09 -10.51
CA GLN A 33 21.82 -5.81 -10.88
C GLN A 33 22.11 -4.92 -9.65
N TYR A 34 21.45 -5.19 -8.53
CA TYR A 34 21.76 -4.57 -7.25
C TYR A 34 21.41 -5.52 -6.11
N ASP A 35 22.32 -5.60 -5.13
CA ASP A 35 22.13 -6.32 -3.88
C ASP A 35 22.31 -5.32 -2.73
N SER A 36 21.28 -5.17 -1.90
CA SER A 36 21.34 -4.24 -0.77
C SER A 36 22.08 -4.86 0.40
N LYS A 37 22.69 -4.01 1.25
CA LYS A 37 23.29 -4.47 2.51
C LYS A 37 22.30 -5.18 3.44
N SER A 38 21.01 -4.90 3.27
CA SER A 38 19.89 -5.53 4.00
C SER A 38 19.37 -6.82 3.35
N GLY A 39 20.01 -7.31 2.28
CA GLY A 39 19.70 -8.59 1.63
C GLY A 39 18.57 -8.56 0.59
N SER A 40 18.08 -7.38 0.19
CA SER A 40 17.12 -7.28 -0.92
C SER A 40 17.85 -7.30 -2.25
N LYS A 41 17.35 -8.12 -3.19
CA LYS A 41 17.91 -8.25 -4.54
C LYS A 41 17.01 -7.58 -5.56
N TYR A 42 17.62 -6.96 -6.56
CA TYR A 42 16.92 -6.16 -7.57
C TYR A 42 17.33 -6.59 -8.98
N TYR A 43 16.31 -6.75 -9.81
CA TYR A 43 16.43 -7.11 -11.22
C TYR A 43 15.70 -6.03 -12.02
N TYR A 44 16.43 -5.26 -12.81
CA TYR A 44 15.90 -4.19 -13.64
C TYR A 44 15.72 -4.69 -15.08
N THR A 45 14.55 -4.44 -15.63
CA THR A 45 14.20 -4.73 -17.02
C THR A 45 13.84 -3.44 -17.74
N LYS A 46 13.55 -3.52 -19.04
CA LYS A 46 13.05 -2.36 -19.79
C LYS A 46 11.64 -1.93 -19.34
N GLU A 47 10.85 -2.84 -18.79
CA GLU A 47 9.45 -2.61 -18.41
C GLU A 47 9.31 -2.13 -16.96
N GLY A 48 10.18 -2.64 -16.08
CA GLY A 48 10.07 -2.40 -14.65
C GLY A 48 11.18 -3.05 -13.85
N MET A 49 10.91 -3.16 -12.54
CA MET A 49 11.82 -3.74 -11.57
C MET A 49 11.17 -4.89 -10.84
N PHE A 50 11.90 -6.00 -10.73
CA PHE A 50 11.66 -7.00 -9.73
C PHE A 50 12.49 -6.71 -8.48
N ARG A 51 11.87 -6.90 -7.32
CA ARG A 51 12.53 -6.83 -6.02
C ARG A 51 12.22 -8.09 -5.24
N LEU A 52 13.25 -8.85 -4.91
CA LEU A 52 13.18 -9.99 -4.00
C LEU A 52 13.52 -9.51 -2.60
N SER A 53 12.56 -9.57 -1.67
CA SER A 53 12.76 -9.07 -0.30
C SER A 53 11.87 -9.80 0.69
N ASN A 54 12.36 -9.90 1.93
CA ASN A 54 11.61 -10.36 3.09
C ASN A 54 11.02 -9.20 3.92
N HIS A 55 11.22 -7.95 3.49
CA HIS A 55 10.71 -6.75 4.15
C HIS A 55 10.18 -5.73 3.13
N TRP A 56 8.90 -5.38 3.28
CA TRP A 56 8.17 -4.44 2.43
C TRP A 56 7.58 -3.29 3.27
N GLY A 57 7.29 -2.17 2.63
CA GLY A 57 6.84 -0.94 3.29
C GLY A 57 7.84 0.19 3.09
N ARG A 58 8.55 0.61 4.14
CA ARG A 58 9.46 1.75 4.07
C ARG A 58 10.86 1.33 3.61
N LEU A 59 11.39 1.98 2.58
CA LEU A 59 12.77 1.83 2.11
C LEU A 59 13.47 3.20 2.14
N ALA A 60 14.27 3.45 3.17
CA ALA A 60 14.88 4.76 3.42
C ALA A 60 13.83 5.89 3.45
N ASN A 61 13.78 6.72 2.39
CA ASN A 61 12.82 7.82 2.24
C ASN A 61 11.67 7.49 1.26
N SER A 62 11.61 6.26 0.78
CA SER A 62 10.61 5.78 -0.17
C SER A 62 9.63 4.83 0.50
N LYS A 63 8.44 4.70 -0.08
CA LYS A 63 7.33 3.89 0.44
C LYS A 63 6.94 2.85 -0.61
N TRP A 64 7.50 1.66 -0.52
CA TRP A 64 7.33 0.55 -1.46
C TRP A 64 6.63 -0.63 -0.78
N ARG A 65 5.32 -0.75 -1.00
CA ARG A 65 4.51 -1.85 -0.45
C ARG A 65 4.38 -3.00 -1.44
N LEU A 66 4.07 -4.19 -0.93
CA LEU A 66 3.75 -5.36 -1.73
C LEU A 66 2.25 -5.61 -1.63
N GLU A 67 1.60 -5.75 -2.78
CA GLU A 67 0.27 -6.32 -2.90
C GLU A 67 0.43 -7.84 -3.08
N PRO A 68 -0.13 -8.66 -2.18
CA PRO A 68 -0.02 -10.12 -2.29
C PRO A 68 -0.82 -10.64 -3.48
N MET A 69 -0.43 -11.80 -3.99
CA MET A 69 -1.24 -12.50 -5.00
C MET A 69 -2.56 -12.96 -4.39
N GLU A 70 -3.67 -12.80 -5.12
CA GLU A 70 -5.02 -13.16 -4.64
C GLU A 70 -5.16 -14.65 -4.27
N GLN A 71 -4.38 -15.53 -4.92
CA GLN A 71 -4.43 -16.98 -4.74
C GLN A 71 -3.77 -17.49 -3.46
N ASP A 72 -2.98 -16.67 -2.76
CA ASP A 72 -2.23 -17.09 -1.56
C ASP A 72 -3.08 -17.05 -0.26
N SER A 73 -4.41 -16.87 -0.39
CA SER A 73 -5.36 -17.10 0.70
C SER A 73 -5.67 -18.59 0.93
N PHE A 74 -5.23 -19.46 0.02
CA PHE A 74 -5.25 -20.92 0.18
C PHE A 74 -3.84 -21.48 0.04
N GLU A 75 -3.21 -21.76 1.18
CA GLU A 75 -2.19 -22.80 1.38
C GLU A 75 -1.30 -23.16 0.16
N THR A 76 -0.52 -22.21 -0.35
CA THR A 76 0.74 -22.56 -1.01
C THR A 76 1.84 -22.41 0.01
N GLY A 77 2.37 -23.56 0.48
CA GLY A 77 3.46 -23.68 1.44
C GLY A 77 4.81 -23.13 0.94
N ASN A 78 4.84 -21.87 0.51
CA ASN A 78 6.08 -21.13 0.36
C ASN A 78 6.47 -20.58 1.75
N GLU A 79 7.11 -21.44 2.53
CA GLU A 79 7.73 -21.12 3.84
C GLU A 79 8.85 -20.06 3.75
N SER A 80 9.17 -19.58 2.55
CA SER A 80 10.16 -18.54 2.33
C SER A 80 9.65 -17.18 2.80
N LYS A 81 10.36 -16.59 3.76
CA LYS A 81 10.16 -15.19 4.17
C LYS A 81 10.37 -14.20 3.01
N PHE A 82 11.04 -14.61 1.94
CA PHE A 82 11.30 -13.76 0.77
C PHE A 82 10.16 -13.87 -0.24
N LYS A 83 9.60 -12.72 -0.59
CA LYS A 83 8.60 -12.55 -1.64
C LYS A 83 9.21 -11.75 -2.79
N LEU A 84 8.80 -12.07 -4.01
CA LEU A 84 9.18 -11.35 -5.21
C LEU A 84 8.05 -10.44 -5.63
N GLY A 85 8.34 -9.14 -5.76
CA GLY A 85 7.39 -8.17 -6.28
C GLY A 85 7.88 -7.60 -7.61
N PHE A 86 6.95 -7.33 -8.52
CA PHE A 86 7.17 -6.57 -9.75
C PHE A 86 6.41 -5.25 -9.74
N ALA A 87 7.06 -4.19 -10.23
CA ALA A 87 6.43 -2.91 -10.51
C ALA A 87 6.97 -2.34 -11.81
N SER A 88 6.10 -1.80 -12.66
CA SER A 88 6.51 -1.14 -13.89
C SER A 88 7.03 0.27 -13.62
N TRP A 89 7.86 0.81 -14.52
CA TRP A 89 8.50 2.11 -14.30
C TRP A 89 7.53 3.28 -14.11
N ASN A 90 6.34 3.20 -14.71
CA ASN A 90 5.28 4.20 -14.58
C ASN A 90 4.50 4.14 -13.24
N GLU A 91 4.78 3.16 -12.38
CA GLU A 91 4.15 3.02 -11.05
C GLU A 91 5.00 3.64 -9.92
N PHE A 92 6.15 4.23 -10.25
CA PHE A 92 6.98 4.98 -9.31
C PHE A 92 6.56 6.44 -9.30
N TYR A 93 5.81 6.83 -8.28
CA TYR A 93 5.35 8.21 -8.12
C TYR A 93 6.29 9.00 -7.19
N PRO A 94 6.55 10.30 -7.47
CA PRO A 94 7.25 11.17 -6.54
C PRO A 94 6.53 11.24 -5.19
N ASP A 95 7.30 11.28 -4.11
CA ASP A 95 6.80 11.28 -2.74
C ASP A 95 7.50 12.37 -1.92
N ASN A 96 6.79 12.96 -0.96
CA ASN A 96 7.36 13.81 0.08
C ASN A 96 6.43 13.82 1.31
N ALA A 97 6.89 14.45 2.39
CA ALA A 97 6.16 14.47 3.65
C ALA A 97 5.14 15.61 3.75
N GLU A 98 5.26 16.64 2.91
CA GLU A 98 4.56 17.92 3.04
C GLU A 98 3.26 17.95 2.24
N GLU A 99 3.27 17.43 1.02
CA GLU A 99 2.11 17.43 0.14
C GLU A 99 1.06 16.38 0.52
N GLU A 100 -0.19 16.70 0.19
CA GLU A 100 -1.32 15.78 0.25
C GLU A 100 -1.30 14.85 -0.97
N LEU A 101 -0.59 13.74 -0.83
CA LEU A 101 -0.34 12.80 -1.92
C LEU A 101 -1.17 11.53 -1.86
N TYR A 102 -1.84 11.27 -0.73
CA TYR A 102 -2.40 9.95 -0.45
C TYR A 102 -3.89 9.98 -0.19
N TYR A 103 -4.62 9.07 -0.82
CA TYR A 103 -5.99 8.76 -0.45
C TYR A 103 -6.08 7.37 0.17
N LEU A 104 -7.19 7.12 0.86
CA LEU A 104 -7.47 5.85 1.51
C LEU A 104 -8.51 5.06 0.73
N GLU A 105 -8.34 3.75 0.76
CA GLU A 105 -9.23 2.78 0.16
C GLU A 105 -9.48 1.67 1.18
N ALA A 106 -10.75 1.45 1.53
CA ALA A 106 -11.16 0.39 2.44
C ALA A 106 -11.75 -0.78 1.66
N ASN A 107 -11.29 -1.99 1.97
CA ASN A 107 -11.90 -3.22 1.50
C ASN A 107 -12.71 -3.82 2.66
N TYR A 108 -14.03 -3.70 2.56
CA TYR A 108 -14.96 -4.18 3.58
C TYR A 108 -15.13 -5.69 3.58
N SER A 109 -14.83 -6.38 2.47
CA SER A 109 -14.87 -7.85 2.42
C SER A 109 -13.71 -8.46 3.21
N THR A 110 -12.54 -7.83 3.19
CA THR A 110 -11.36 -8.28 3.94
C THR A 110 -11.10 -7.50 5.23
N ASN A 111 -11.93 -6.49 5.53
CA ASN A 111 -11.75 -5.56 6.65
C ASN A 111 -10.35 -4.92 6.69
N THR A 112 -9.85 -4.54 5.52
CA THR A 112 -8.54 -3.90 5.37
C THR A 112 -8.68 -2.46 4.90
N VAL A 113 -7.65 -1.66 5.18
CA VAL A 113 -7.51 -0.31 4.66
C VAL A 113 -6.09 -0.12 4.16
N ASN A 114 -5.98 0.38 2.94
CA ASN A 114 -4.74 0.71 2.29
C ASN A 114 -4.74 2.17 1.85
N TYR A 115 -3.57 2.66 1.52
CA TYR A 115 -3.38 3.99 0.94
C TYR A 115 -2.80 3.87 -0.46
N GLN A 116 -3.22 4.81 -1.29
CA GLN A 116 -2.87 4.90 -2.69
C GLN A 116 -2.38 6.31 -2.98
N HIS A 117 -1.53 6.46 -3.99
CA HIS A 117 -1.04 7.78 -4.39
C HIS A 117 -2.01 8.48 -5.34
N LYS A 118 -2.08 9.83 -5.31
CA LYS A 118 -2.96 10.66 -6.16
C LYS A 118 -2.81 10.42 -7.67
N ASN A 119 -1.65 9.93 -8.09
CA ASN A 119 -1.36 9.59 -9.50
C ASN A 119 -1.74 8.15 -9.88
N ASN A 120 -2.31 7.38 -8.96
CA ASN A 120 -2.86 6.07 -9.30
C ASN A 120 -3.97 6.27 -10.37
N PRO A 121 -3.91 5.59 -11.53
CA PRO A 121 -4.90 5.73 -12.61
C PRO A 121 -6.34 5.44 -12.19
N LYS A 122 -6.54 4.65 -11.11
CA LYS A 122 -7.87 4.32 -10.57
C LYS A 122 -8.46 5.40 -9.67
N TYR A 123 -7.72 6.48 -9.40
CA TYR A 123 -8.17 7.53 -8.48
C TYR A 123 -9.31 8.36 -9.10
N ASP A 124 -10.50 8.24 -8.51
CA ASP A 124 -11.73 8.90 -8.97
C ASP A 124 -11.92 10.32 -8.42
N LYS A 125 -10.95 10.84 -7.66
CA LYS A 125 -10.96 12.16 -7.01
C LYS A 125 -12.03 12.36 -5.93
N LYS A 126 -12.69 11.30 -5.45
CA LYS A 126 -13.67 11.42 -4.35
C LYS A 126 -13.01 11.35 -2.98
N ALA A 127 -12.11 10.38 -2.78
CA ALA A 127 -11.42 10.22 -1.51
C ALA A 127 -10.48 11.40 -1.26
N ILE A 128 -10.45 11.94 -0.04
CA ILE A 128 -9.64 13.12 0.25
C ILE A 128 -8.16 12.76 0.28
N LEU A 129 -7.35 13.60 -0.37
CA LEU A 129 -5.91 13.53 -0.31
C LEU A 129 -5.39 14.04 1.03
N ARG A 130 -4.37 13.37 1.56
CA ARG A 130 -3.78 13.67 2.86
C ARG A 130 -2.26 13.51 2.79
N THR A 131 -1.58 14.18 3.70
CA THR A 131 -0.14 13.97 3.91
C THR A 131 0.12 12.56 4.40
N SER A 132 1.37 12.10 4.30
CA SER A 132 1.75 10.78 4.80
C SER A 132 1.47 10.60 6.31
N PHE A 133 1.57 11.68 7.09
CA PHE A 133 1.31 11.68 8.52
C PHE A 133 -0.18 11.50 8.83
N GLU A 134 -1.04 12.33 8.23
CA GLU A 134 -2.49 12.26 8.44
C GLU A 134 -3.09 10.94 7.91
N THR A 135 -2.57 10.44 6.78
CA THR A 135 -2.91 9.12 6.23
C THR A 135 -2.65 8.02 7.25
N THR A 136 -1.49 8.03 7.91
CA THR A 136 -1.12 7.02 8.91
C THR A 136 -2.05 7.05 10.12
N LYS A 137 -2.44 8.25 10.59
CA LYS A 137 -3.42 8.40 11.69
C LYS A 137 -4.77 7.79 11.31
N LYS A 138 -5.28 8.13 10.13
CA LYS A 138 -6.58 7.65 9.64
C LYS A 138 -6.59 6.14 9.42
N ILE A 139 -5.51 5.56 8.89
CA ILE A 139 -5.34 4.09 8.80
C ILE A 139 -5.47 3.44 10.16
N LYS A 140 -4.81 3.99 11.20
CA LYS A 140 -4.90 3.44 12.56
C LYS A 140 -6.33 3.48 13.10
N GLN A 141 -7.05 4.58 12.88
CA GLN A 141 -8.44 4.72 13.27
C GLN A 141 -9.33 3.68 12.57
N ILE A 142 -9.21 3.55 11.25
CA ILE A 142 -10.00 2.63 10.45
C ILE A 142 -9.71 1.16 10.82
N ARG A 143 -8.44 0.80 11.04
CA ARG A 143 -8.09 -0.55 11.54
C ARG A 143 -8.71 -0.86 12.90
N ASN A 144 -8.76 0.12 13.80
CA ASN A 144 -9.44 -0.06 15.09
C ASN A 144 -10.95 -0.24 14.90
N LEU A 145 -11.59 0.47 13.97
CA LEU A 145 -13.01 0.30 13.66
C LEU A 145 -13.30 -1.09 13.08
N PHE A 146 -12.41 -1.63 12.24
CA PHE A 146 -12.51 -2.99 11.72
C PHE A 146 -12.32 -4.06 12.80
N ASN A 147 -11.31 -3.91 13.67
CA ASN A 147 -10.91 -4.97 14.60
C ASN A 147 -11.64 -4.97 15.94
N LEU A 148 -12.25 -3.85 16.33
CA LEU A 148 -12.91 -3.70 17.63
C LEU A 148 -14.41 -3.45 17.43
N THR A 149 -15.20 -3.85 18.43
CA THR A 149 -16.65 -3.58 18.49
C THR A 149 -17.04 -2.78 19.73
N SER A 150 -16.09 -2.53 20.64
CA SER A 150 -16.33 -1.80 21.90
C SER A 150 -16.84 -0.37 21.68
N TRP A 151 -16.48 0.25 20.56
CA TRP A 151 -16.96 1.58 20.19
C TRP A 151 -18.42 1.60 19.75
N ALA A 152 -18.96 0.49 19.25
CA ALA A 152 -20.30 0.44 18.69
C ALA A 152 -21.39 0.46 19.77
N LYS A 153 -21.06 0.06 21.01
CA LYS A 153 -22.01 0.02 22.15
C LYS A 153 -22.64 1.37 22.52
N TYR A 154 -22.11 2.46 21.98
CA TYR A 154 -22.59 3.83 22.23
C TYR A 154 -23.50 4.35 21.12
N PHE A 155 -23.87 3.50 20.16
CA PHE A 155 -24.73 3.84 19.01
C PHE A 155 -25.95 2.93 18.98
N GLU A 156 -27.06 3.47 18.49
CA GLU A 156 -28.19 2.66 18.05
C GLU A 156 -27.95 2.24 16.59
N TYR A 157 -27.96 0.94 16.32
CA TYR A 157 -27.76 0.39 14.98
C TYR A 157 -28.46 -0.95 14.84
N ASP A 158 -28.99 -1.22 13.66
CA ASP A 158 -29.55 -2.52 13.29
C ASP A 158 -28.47 -3.46 12.74
N ASP A 159 -27.53 -2.91 11.97
CA ASP A 159 -26.41 -3.63 11.36
C ASP A 159 -25.07 -2.94 11.67
N LEU A 160 -24.17 -3.69 12.32
CA LEU A 160 -22.85 -3.20 12.72
C LEU A 160 -21.96 -2.89 11.51
N ASP A 161 -22.08 -3.67 10.43
CA ASP A 161 -21.27 -3.53 9.24
C ASP A 161 -21.69 -2.30 8.44
N GLU A 162 -22.98 -1.96 8.43
CA GLU A 162 -23.49 -0.70 7.88
C GLU A 162 -23.00 0.51 8.67
N LEU A 163 -23.12 0.49 10.00
CA LEU A 163 -22.61 1.56 10.86
C LEU A 163 -21.10 1.76 10.67
N ARG A 164 -20.35 0.65 10.64
CA ARG A 164 -18.90 0.70 10.42
C ARG A 164 -18.57 1.30 9.05
N ARG A 165 -19.29 0.88 8.00
CA ARG A 165 -19.12 1.39 6.65
C ARG A 165 -19.35 2.89 6.59
N GLU A 166 -20.42 3.37 7.22
CA GLU A 166 -20.76 4.80 7.28
C GLU A 166 -19.64 5.62 7.94
N ILE A 167 -19.18 5.22 9.13
CA ILE A 167 -18.10 5.91 9.84
C ILE A 167 -16.80 5.92 9.03
N ILE A 168 -16.42 4.78 8.44
CA ILE A 168 -15.20 4.66 7.64
C ILE A 168 -15.30 5.50 6.36
N ASN A 169 -16.46 5.51 5.69
CA ASN A 169 -16.68 6.35 4.52
C ASN A 169 -16.51 7.83 4.87
N GLN A 170 -17.08 8.30 5.98
CA GLN A 170 -16.88 9.67 6.41
C GLN A 170 -15.40 9.97 6.71
N LEU A 171 -14.64 9.03 7.30
CA LEU A 171 -13.20 9.18 7.51
C LEU A 171 -12.40 9.27 6.21
N ILE A 172 -12.85 8.60 5.14
CA ILE A 172 -12.15 8.58 3.84
C ILE A 172 -12.50 9.82 3.02
N TYR A 173 -13.80 10.13 2.91
CA TYR A 173 -14.37 11.09 1.97
C TYR A 173 -14.63 12.48 2.56
N THR A 174 -14.40 12.70 3.87
CA THR A 174 -14.58 14.01 4.51
C THR A 174 -13.36 14.42 5.34
N ASN A 175 -13.27 15.71 5.68
CA ASN A 175 -12.25 16.25 6.58
C ASN A 175 -12.61 16.09 8.06
N LYS A 176 -13.75 15.47 8.37
CA LYS A 176 -14.19 15.28 9.75
C LYS A 176 -13.21 14.41 10.54
N THR A 177 -13.06 14.74 11.81
CA THR A 177 -12.42 13.90 12.81
C THR A 177 -13.34 12.72 13.15
N LEU A 178 -12.75 11.65 13.71
CA LEU A 178 -13.56 10.51 14.18
C LEU A 178 -14.56 10.93 15.27
N GLU A 179 -14.20 11.90 16.10
CA GLU A 179 -15.06 12.39 17.18
C GLU A 179 -16.24 13.21 16.67
N GLU A 180 -16.06 14.00 15.61
CA GLU A 180 -17.16 14.70 14.94
C GLU A 180 -18.13 13.70 14.30
N ILE A 181 -17.61 12.74 13.52
CA ILE A 181 -18.42 11.70 12.87
C ILE A 181 -19.26 10.95 13.90
N LYS A 182 -18.65 10.54 15.02
CA LYS A 182 -19.31 9.80 16.11
C LYS A 182 -20.35 10.61 16.88
N ARG A 183 -20.38 11.93 16.76
CA ARG A 183 -21.33 12.80 17.48
C ARG A 183 -22.55 13.12 16.63
N GLU A 184 -22.40 13.03 15.31
CA GLU A 184 -23.46 13.28 14.35
C GLU A 184 -24.31 12.03 14.05
N LEU A 185 -23.81 10.86 14.45
CA LEU A 185 -24.50 9.56 14.46
C LEU A 185 -25.08 9.30 15.86
#